data_AF-A0A920SYR1-F1
#
_entry.id   AF-A0A920SYR1-F1
#
_cell.length_a   1.000
_cell.length_b   1.000
_cell.length_c   1.000
_cell.angle_alpha   90.00
_cell.angle_beta   90.00
_cell.angle_gamma   90.00
#
_symmetry.space_group_name_H-M   'P 1'
#
loop_
_entity.id
_entity.type
_entity.pdbx_description
1 polymer ?
#
loop_
_entity_poly.entity_id
_entity_poly.type
_entity_poly.pdbx_seq_one_letter_code
_entity_poly.pdbx_strand_id
1 'polypeptide(L)' 'MKDGRDLWYADVMADVSDQSEAENGVGRPSIHPLTSGSTGRPKGVLHTTAGYMVYASQTHKYVFDYQMVIFTSVPQISDG' A
#
# COMPACT_ATOMS: atom_id res chain seq x y z
N MET A 1 -14.70 21.05 -16.89
CA MET A 1 -13.31 20.62 -17.13
C MET A 1 -12.52 21.86 -17.50
N LYS A 2 -11.45 22.18 -16.77
CA LYS A 2 -10.57 23.31 -17.09
C LYS A 2 -9.42 22.80 -17.95
N ASP A 3 -9.31 23.39 -19.14
CA ASP A 3 -8.23 23.10 -20.07
C ASP A 3 -6.86 23.30 -19.40
N GLY A 4 -5.90 22.41 -19.70
CA GLY A 4 -4.56 22.38 -19.10
C GLY A 4 -4.46 21.96 -17.62
N ARG A 5 -5.58 21.75 -16.90
CA ARG A 5 -5.59 21.25 -15.51
C ARG A 5 -6.22 19.88 -15.39
N ASP A 6 -7.37 19.69 -16.04
CA ASP A 6 -8.13 18.45 -15.95
C ASP A 6 -7.83 17.60 -17.19
N LEU A 7 -7.24 16.42 -16.98
CA LEU A 7 -6.89 15.47 -18.04
C LEU A 7 -7.59 14.14 -17.78
N TRP A 8 -7.91 13.40 -18.83
CA TRP A 8 -8.40 12.02 -18.71
C TRP A 8 -7.24 11.07 -18.44
N TYR A 9 -7.35 10.30 -17.36
CA TYR A 9 -6.29 9.37 -16.93
C TYR A 9 -5.83 8.41 -18.05
N ALA A 10 -6.79 7.87 -18.81
CA ALA A 10 -6.49 6.95 -19.91
C ALA A 10 -5.59 7.57 -20.99
N ASP A 11 -5.85 8.84 -21.33
CA ASP A 11 -5.07 9.56 -22.34
C ASP A 11 -3.64 9.83 -21.84
N VAL A 12 -3.47 10.19 -20.57
CA VAL A 12 -2.13 10.49 -20.02
C VAL A 12 -1.28 9.23 -19.82
N MET A 13 -1.91 8.09 -19.53
CA MET A 13 -1.20 6.83 -19.28
C MET A 13 -0.87 6.03 -20.54
N ALA A 14 -1.43 6.39 -21.71
CA ALA A 14 -1.25 5.65 -22.95
C ALA A 14 0.23 5.55 -23.41
N ASP A 15 1.03 6.57 -23.09
CA ASP A 15 2.44 6.69 -23.54
C ASP A 15 3.46 6.52 -22.40
N VAL A 16 3.03 6.07 -21.22
CA VAL A 16 3.88 5.93 -20.03
C VAL A 16 4.39 4.49 -19.88
N SER A 17 5.65 4.34 -19.48
CA SER A 17 6.29 3.05 -19.19
C SER A 17 5.57 2.29 -18.06
N ASP A 18 5.51 0.96 -18.18
CA ASP A 18 5.06 0.05 -17.12
C ASP A 18 6.10 -0.13 -16.01
N GLN A 19 7.34 0.28 -16.27
CA GLN A 19 8.45 0.28 -15.32
C GLN A 19 8.77 1.70 -14.83
N SER A 20 8.97 1.84 -13.52
CA SER A 20 9.50 3.03 -12.86
C SER A 20 10.33 2.60 -11.66
N GLU A 21 11.51 3.21 -11.51
CA GLU A 21 12.35 3.00 -10.33
C GLU A 21 11.64 3.49 -9.07
N ALA A 22 11.77 2.74 -7.98
CA ALA A 22 11.23 3.14 -6.69
C ALA A 22 12.06 4.27 -6.09
N GLU A 23 11.42 5.34 -5.62
CA GLU A 23 12.11 6.40 -4.90
C GLU A 23 12.54 5.92 -3.51
N ASN A 24 13.83 6.10 -3.18
CA ASN A 24 14.35 5.78 -1.85
C ASN A 24 13.91 6.83 -0.83
N GLY A 25 13.10 6.43 0.17
CA GLY A 25 12.54 7.37 1.14
C GLY A 25 12.10 6.72 2.46
N VAL A 26 13.03 6.10 3.20
CA VAL A 26 12.75 5.66 4.57
C VAL A 26 12.61 6.90 5.46
N GLY A 27 11.37 7.25 5.82
CA GLY A 27 11.08 8.38 6.72
C GLY A 27 10.33 9.57 6.10
N ARG A 28 10.00 9.51 4.82
CA ARG A 28 9.04 10.47 4.24
C ARG A 28 7.63 10.20 4.80
N PRO A 29 6.87 11.25 5.16
CA PRO A 29 5.47 11.08 5.53
C PRO A 29 4.67 10.64 4.30
N SER A 30 4.20 9.40 4.28
CA SER A 30 3.54 8.81 3.11
C SER A 30 2.02 8.94 3.15
N ILE A 31 1.40 9.11 4.32
CA ILE A 31 -0.06 9.16 4.44
C ILE A 31 -0.48 10.16 5.53
N HIS A 32 -1.27 11.15 5.14
CA HIS A 32 -1.96 12.08 6.05
C HIS A 32 -3.47 11.84 5.99
N PRO A 33 -4.02 10.82 6.68
CA PRO A 33 -5.47 10.67 6.73
C PRO A 33 -6.07 11.85 7.50
N LEU A 34 -7.03 12.53 6.86
CA LEU A 34 -7.85 13.53 7.51
C LEU A 34 -8.93 12.82 8.31
N THR A 35 -8.83 12.91 9.64
CA THR A 35 -9.82 12.36 10.55
C THR A 35 -10.80 13.44 10.99
N SER A 36 -12.09 13.13 11.06
CA SER A 36 -13.08 14.03 11.66
C SER A 36 -12.87 14.07 13.18
N GLY A 37 -12.22 15.12 13.68
CA GLY A 37 -12.05 15.33 15.11
C GLY A 37 -13.36 15.79 15.78
N SER A 38 -13.51 15.52 17.08
CA SER A 38 -14.66 15.96 17.89
C SER A 38 -14.85 17.50 17.94
N THR A 39 -13.80 18.26 17.61
CA THR A 39 -13.79 19.73 17.61
C THR A 39 -14.01 20.36 16.22
N GLY A 40 -14.47 19.56 15.23
CA GLY A 40 -14.92 20.02 13.92
C GLY A 40 -13.81 20.36 12.91
N ARG A 41 -12.57 20.56 13.35
CA ARG A 41 -11.41 20.74 12.46
C ARG A 41 -10.74 19.39 12.15
N PRO A 42 -10.52 19.04 10.86
CA PRO A 42 -9.89 17.78 10.51
C PRO A 42 -8.45 17.75 11.02
N LYS A 43 -8.08 16.66 11.69
CA LYS A 43 -6.70 16.44 12.14
C LYS A 43 -5.98 15.59 11.10
N GLY A 44 -4.84 16.09 10.62
CA GLY A 44 -3.90 15.30 9.82
C GLY A 44 -3.10 14.40 10.74
N VAL A 45 -3.51 13.14 10.87
CA VAL A 45 -2.70 12.14 11.57
C VAL A 45 -1.49 11.82 10.69
N LEU A 46 -0.31 11.68 11.28
CA LEU A 46 0.91 11.41 10.54
C LEU A 46 1.31 9.95 10.70
N HIS A 47 1.48 9.25 9.57
CA HIS A 47 2.11 7.94 9.53
C HIS A 47 3.42 8.00 8.74
N THR A 48 4.49 7.42 9.29
CA THR A 48 5.73 7.17 8.54
C THR A 48 5.58 5.90 7.72
N THR A 49 6.20 5.84 6.54
CA THR A 49 6.09 4.68 5.64
C THR A 49 6.51 3.37 6.31
N ALA A 50 7.72 3.33 6.87
CA ALA A 50 8.24 2.10 7.47
C ALA A 50 7.41 1.65 8.68
N GLY A 51 7.08 2.59 9.59
CA GLY A 51 6.31 2.28 10.79
C GLY A 51 4.90 1.76 10.47
N TYR A 52 4.21 2.41 9.53
CA TYR A 52 2.89 1.98 9.09
C TYR A 52 2.92 0.61 8.43
N MET A 53 3.84 0.37 7.49
CA MET A 53 3.95 -0.89 6.76
C MET A 53 4.30 -2.07 7.68
N VAL A 54 5.19 -1.87 8.66
CA VAL A 54 5.51 -2.89 9.66
C VAL A 54 4.29 -3.21 10.51
N TYR A 55 3.58 -2.21 11.02
CA TYR A 55 2.40 -2.46 11.86
C TYR A 55 1.26 -3.13 11.07
N ALA A 56 0.96 -2.65 9.86
CA ALA A 56 -0.08 -3.19 9.01
C ALA A 56 0.21 -4.65 8.60
N SER A 57 1.43 -4.94 8.11
CA SER A 57 1.82 -6.32 7.78
C SER A 57 1.79 -7.23 8.99
N GLN A 58 2.23 -6.74 10.16
CA GLN A 58 2.32 -7.56 11.35
C GLN A 58 0.96 -7.94 11.92
N THR A 59 0.07 -6.97 12.02
CA THR A 59 -1.32 -7.19 12.45
C THR A 59 -2.06 -8.03 11.43
N HIS A 60 -1.85 -7.80 10.13
CA HIS A 60 -2.45 -8.65 9.10
C HIS A 60 -2.08 -10.13 9.28
N LYS A 61 -0.80 -10.40 9.54
CA LYS A 61 -0.30 -11.75 9.81
C LYS A 61 -0.92 -12.38 11.05
N TYR A 62 -0.87 -11.71 12.20
CA TYR A 62 -1.22 -12.36 13.47
C TYR A 62 -2.70 -12.24 13.86
N VAL A 63 -3.37 -11.14 13.50
CA VAL A 63 -4.77 -10.93 13.89
C VAL A 63 -5.71 -11.73 12.98
N PHE A 64 -5.40 -11.83 11.69
CA PHE A 64 -6.21 -12.59 10.73
C PHE A 64 -5.64 -13.98 10.44
N ASP A 65 -4.59 -14.40 11.18
CA ASP A 65 -3.88 -15.65 10.94
C ASP A 65 -3.53 -15.84 9.44
N TYR A 66 -3.03 -14.78 8.82
CA TYR A 66 -2.71 -14.83 7.39
C TYR A 66 -1.50 -15.75 7.17
N GLN A 67 -1.77 -16.88 6.50
CA GLN A 67 -0.77 -17.86 6.10
C GLN A 67 -0.41 -17.65 4.64
N MET A 68 0.88 -17.45 4.37
CA MET A 68 1.39 -17.49 3.02
C MET A 68 1.53 -18.95 2.60
N VAL A 69 0.62 -19.45 1.76
CA VAL A 69 0.77 -20.78 1.18
C VAL A 69 1.87 -20.71 0.11
N ILE A 70 3.09 -21.02 0.52
CA ILE A 70 4.16 -21.31 -0.43
C ILE A 70 3.95 -22.77 -0.83
N PHE A 71 3.68 -23.03 -2.12
CA PHE A 71 3.74 -24.39 -2.69
C PHE A 71 5.20 -24.88 -2.69
N THR A 72 5.79 -25.12 -1.52
CA THR A 72 6.99 -25.94 -1.42
C THR A 72 6.53 -27.39 -1.40
N SER A 73 6.63 -28.06 -2.56
CA SER A 73 6.68 -29.51 -2.76
C SER A 73 5.99 -30.36 -1.69
N VAL A 74 4.77 -30.80 -1.98
CA VAL A 74 4.18 -32.00 -1.36
C VAL A 74 5.22 -33.12 -1.43
N PRO A 75 5.69 -33.72 -0.31
CA PRO A 75 6.34 -35.02 -0.39
C PRO A 75 5.26 -35.97 -0.91
N GLN A 76 5.45 -36.51 -2.11
CA GLN A 76 4.68 -37.65 -2.56
C GLN A 76 4.92 -38.76 -1.53
N ILE A 77 3.97 -38.93 -0.60
CA ILE A 77 3.89 -40.13 0.22
C ILE A 77 3.44 -41.22 -0.74
N SER A 78 4.41 -41.97 -1.28
CA SER A 78 4.14 -43.21 -2.00
C SER A 78 3.79 -44.27 -0.96
N ASP A 79 2.49 -44.46 -0.76
CA ASP A 79 1.97 -45.62 -0.06
C ASP A 79 2.06 -46.85 -0.98
N GLY A 80 2.84 -47.86 -0.58
CA GLY A 80 2.78 -49.24 -1.09
C GLY A 80 3.70 -49.59 -2.24
#